data_AF-A0A2J7Q6V1-F1
#
_entry.id   AF-A0A2J7Q6V1-F1
#
_cell.length_a   1.000
_cell.length_b   1.000
_cell.length_c   1.000
_cell.angle_alpha   90.00
_cell.angle_beta   90.00
_cell.angle_gamma   90.00
#
_symmetry.space_group_name_H-M   'P 1'
#
loop_
_entity.id
_entity.type
_entity.pdbx_description
1 polymer ?
#
loop_
_entity_poly.entity_id
_entity_poly.type
_entity_poly.pdbx_seq_one_letter_code
_entity_poly.pdbx_strand_id
1 'polypeptide(L)'
;MLEHQARGQELQLRQAQRELEELRVTNGSLGERIEVLSAHSSSPGPRSLLHEMECDDASSESELILHSDNSSEQLDGFRKEVLLAYQQLRMACDRLRHSRGDSISSDMESMPSEDISPSKLKVGLLSEVVKELSRLIQEVLSRRESRPSSSSSSGIDLELELEAELHRANENLEKVQRLLDDREDELKRRTEQVMELTSKLSVRDAELLGMTEERDRARGDLEDTHLAKDEVVRKAWEVRDAAVARKNTVEVELAKTRIDVMQANSQLMEAIQQKVELSQQLEQWQMDMQSLLDDQMKQKLCGQEHARQATNLENSKRPSTRRLFGLFQR
;
A
#
# COMPACT_ATOMS: atom_id res chain seq x y z
N MET A 1 9.40 31.06 -6.60
CA MET A 1 10.23 29.90 -6.17
C MET A 1 9.67 29.26 -4.91
N LEU A 2 9.68 29.94 -3.75
CA LEU A 2 9.14 29.38 -2.49
C LEU A 2 7.64 29.03 -2.55
N GLU A 3 6.82 29.87 -3.19
CA GLU A 3 5.38 29.62 -3.31
C GLU A 3 5.05 28.41 -4.22
N HIS A 4 5.88 28.19 -5.25
CA HIS A 4 5.72 27.05 -6.15
C HIS A 4 6.17 25.74 -5.48
N GLN A 5 7.19 25.81 -4.62
CA GLN A 5 7.63 24.70 -3.78
C GLN A 5 6.60 24.36 -2.69
N ALA A 6 6.00 25.38 -2.06
CA ALA A 6 4.94 25.20 -1.07
C ALA A 6 3.69 24.53 -1.68
N ARG A 7 3.25 24.98 -2.86
CA ARG A 7 2.13 24.33 -3.59
C ARG A 7 2.45 22.90 -4.01
N GLY A 8 3.70 22.63 -4.40
CA GLY A 8 4.16 21.27 -4.72
C GLY A 8 4.11 20.34 -3.51
N GLN A 9 4.60 20.80 -2.35
CA GLN A 9 4.53 20.06 -1.10
C GLN A 9 3.08 19.83 -0.65
N GLU A 10 2.20 20.82 -0.82
CA GLU A 10 0.77 20.70 -0.47
C GLU A 10 0.04 19.67 -1.34
N LEU A 11 0.38 19.60 -2.63
CA LEU A 11 -0.13 18.57 -3.55
C LEU A 11 0.35 17.17 -3.17
N GLN A 12 1.64 17.02 -2.84
CA GLN A 12 2.21 15.75 -2.37
C GLN A 12 1.53 15.29 -1.07
N LEU A 13 1.29 16.21 -0.13
CA LEU A 13 0.64 15.91 1.13
C LEU A 13 -0.82 15.45 0.92
N ARG A 14 -1.56 16.12 0.01
CA ARG A 14 -2.91 15.69 -0.39
C ARG A 14 -2.94 14.35 -1.12
N GLN A 15 -1.90 14.00 -1.85
CA GLN A 15 -1.79 12.72 -2.54
C GLN A 15 -1.50 11.60 -1.55
N ALA A 16 -0.53 11.79 -0.66
CA ALA A 16 -0.23 10.83 0.42
C ALA A 16 -1.43 10.60 1.35
N GLN A 17 -2.22 11.64 1.64
CA GLN A 17 -3.46 11.50 2.42
C GLN A 17 -4.51 10.64 1.71
N ARG A 18 -4.65 10.74 0.39
CA ARG A 18 -5.56 9.89 -0.39
C ARG A 18 -5.10 8.44 -0.40
N GLU A 19 -3.82 8.20 -0.61
CA GLU A 19 -3.23 6.85 -0.60
C GLU A 19 -3.39 6.17 0.78
N LEU A 20 -3.21 6.91 1.86
CA LEU A 20 -3.45 6.38 3.21
C LEU A 20 -4.92 6.01 3.47
N GLU A 21 -5.86 6.80 2.94
CA GLU A 21 -7.29 6.52 3.08
C GLU A 21 -7.69 5.29 2.24
N GLU A 22 -7.16 5.18 1.02
CA GLU A 22 -7.34 3.98 0.18
C GLU A 22 -6.80 2.72 0.88
N LEU A 23 -5.58 2.79 1.45
CA LEU A 23 -5.00 1.68 2.20
C LEU A 23 -5.80 1.30 3.45
N ARG A 24 -6.35 2.29 4.17
CA ARG A 24 -7.24 2.05 5.31
C ARG A 24 -8.51 1.32 4.88
N VAL A 25 -9.15 1.75 3.79
CA VAL A 25 -10.34 1.11 3.26
C VAL A 25 -10.03 -0.33 2.81
N THR A 26 -8.91 -0.55 2.11
CA THR A 26 -8.53 -1.91 1.68
C THR A 26 -8.21 -2.81 2.87
N ASN A 27 -7.52 -2.30 3.90
CA ASN A 27 -7.24 -3.08 5.11
C ASN A 27 -8.52 -3.37 5.91
N GLY A 28 -9.46 -2.43 5.97
CA GLY A 28 -10.78 -2.67 6.56
C GLY A 28 -11.53 -3.78 5.84
N SER A 29 -11.57 -3.74 4.50
CA SER A 29 -12.20 -4.79 3.69
C SER A 29 -11.50 -6.15 3.84
N LEU A 30 -10.17 -6.18 3.90
CA LEU A 30 -9.43 -7.41 4.17
C LEU A 30 -9.70 -7.95 5.58
N GLY A 31 -9.81 -7.06 6.58
CA GLY A 31 -10.19 -7.39 7.94
C GLY A 31 -11.57 -8.04 8.01
N GLU A 32 -12.58 -7.43 7.36
CA GLU A 32 -13.92 -8.00 7.24
C GLU A 32 -13.90 -9.38 6.56
N ARG A 33 -13.09 -9.56 5.50
CA ARG A 33 -12.95 -10.86 4.84
C ARG A 33 -12.29 -11.91 5.74
N ILE A 34 -11.32 -11.52 6.56
CA ILE A 34 -10.68 -12.41 7.54
C ILE A 34 -11.67 -12.77 8.66
N GLU A 35 -12.45 -11.82 9.16
CA GLU A 35 -13.49 -12.08 10.15
C GLU A 35 -14.57 -13.02 9.61
N VAL A 36 -14.97 -12.83 8.35
CA VAL A 36 -15.87 -13.74 7.65
C VAL A 36 -15.22 -15.13 7.56
N LEU A 37 -14.00 -15.27 7.06
CA LEU A 37 -13.31 -16.57 6.97
C LEU A 37 -13.12 -17.25 8.34
N SER A 38 -12.83 -16.46 9.38
CA SER A 38 -12.68 -16.93 10.76
C SER A 38 -14.02 -17.39 11.34
N ALA A 39 -15.11 -16.65 11.09
CA ALA A 39 -16.46 -17.05 11.47
C ALA A 39 -16.92 -18.32 10.75
N HIS A 40 -16.52 -18.52 9.49
CA HIS A 40 -16.79 -19.75 8.73
C HIS A 40 -15.89 -20.93 9.13
N SER A 41 -14.85 -20.71 9.94
CA SER A 41 -14.00 -21.77 10.51
C SER A 41 -14.56 -22.40 11.80
N SER A 42 -15.77 -22.00 12.22
CA SER A 42 -16.51 -22.61 13.32
C SER A 42 -17.21 -23.94 12.97
N SER A 43 -16.89 -24.52 11.81
CA SER A 43 -17.23 -25.91 11.46
C SER A 43 -16.13 -26.86 11.94
N PRO A 44 -16.45 -28.04 12.53
CA PRO A 44 -15.46 -28.94 13.13
C PRO A 44 -14.64 -29.64 12.03
N GLY A 45 -13.56 -28.99 11.58
CA GLY A 45 -12.52 -29.52 10.70
C GLY A 45 -11.13 -29.27 11.33
N PRO A 46 -10.08 -29.97 10.86
CA PRO A 46 -8.93 -30.35 11.68
C PRO A 46 -8.19 -29.12 12.22
N ARG A 47 -8.10 -29.03 13.54
CA ARG A 47 -7.34 -28.00 14.24
C ARG A 47 -5.85 -28.31 14.05
N SER A 48 -5.08 -27.27 13.79
CA SER A 48 -3.63 -27.30 13.57
C SER A 48 -2.90 -28.05 14.70
N LEU A 49 -1.91 -28.88 14.31
CA LEU A 49 -1.01 -29.73 15.12
C LEU A 49 -0.38 -29.07 16.36
N LEU A 50 -0.45 -27.75 16.50
CA LEU A 50 0.09 -27.02 17.64
C LEU A 50 -0.74 -27.18 18.92
N HIS A 51 -2.03 -27.54 18.84
CA HIS A 51 -2.91 -27.66 20.01
C HIS A 51 -2.86 -29.04 20.69
N GLU A 52 -2.37 -30.08 20.00
CA GLU A 52 -2.28 -31.44 20.55
C GLU A 52 -1.06 -31.66 21.46
N MET A 53 -0.04 -30.80 21.41
CA MET A 53 1.19 -30.99 22.20
C MET A 53 1.12 -30.45 23.64
N GLU A 54 -0.02 -29.89 24.07
CA GLU A 54 -0.13 -29.19 25.37
C GLU A 54 -0.88 -29.98 26.46
N CYS A 55 -1.30 -31.22 26.23
CA CYS A 55 -2.07 -31.99 27.22
C CYS A 55 -1.59 -33.44 27.33
N ASP A 56 -0.46 -33.66 27.98
CA ASP A 56 -0.11 -34.94 28.62
C ASP A 56 0.98 -34.70 29.68
N ASP A 57 0.59 -34.15 30.83
CA ASP A 57 1.45 -34.16 32.04
C ASP A 57 0.59 -34.13 33.32
N ALA A 58 -0.09 -35.25 33.60
CA ALA A 58 -0.62 -35.54 34.94
C ALA A 58 -1.01 -37.02 35.03
N SER A 59 -0.06 -37.89 35.33
CA SER A 59 -0.34 -39.26 35.76
C SER A 59 0.63 -39.67 36.86
N SER A 60 0.05 -40.29 37.90
CA SER A 60 0.69 -41.14 38.92
C SER A 60 0.95 -40.49 40.28
N GLU A 61 -0.02 -40.62 41.19
CA GLU A 61 0.30 -40.96 42.58
C GLU A 61 -0.40 -42.27 42.97
N SER A 62 0.39 -43.12 43.61
CA SER A 62 0.19 -44.55 43.80
C SER A 62 -0.36 -44.86 45.20
N GLU A 63 -1.31 -45.80 45.21
CA GLU A 63 -1.55 -46.89 46.16
C GLU A 63 -1.01 -46.83 47.61
N LEU A 64 -1.92 -46.98 48.56
CA LEU A 64 -1.76 -47.78 49.78
C LEU A 64 -3.16 -48.30 50.21
N ILE A 65 -3.33 -49.62 50.44
CA ILE A 65 -3.87 -50.25 51.68
C ILE A 65 -4.22 -51.75 51.50
N LEU A 66 -3.56 -52.53 52.37
CA LEU A 66 -3.82 -53.85 52.98
C LEU A 66 -4.94 -54.81 52.55
N HIS A 67 -4.51 -56.07 52.42
CA HIS A 67 -5.25 -57.33 52.37
C HIS A 67 -6.31 -57.54 53.49
N SER A 68 -7.59 -57.68 53.11
CA SER A 68 -8.62 -58.43 53.88
C SER A 68 -9.86 -58.86 53.05
N ASP A 69 -9.82 -58.89 51.71
CA ASP A 69 -11.06 -58.97 50.91
C ASP A 69 -11.15 -60.14 49.90
N ASN A 70 -10.15 -61.02 49.85
CA ASN A 70 -10.02 -62.00 48.76
C ASN A 70 -11.23 -62.95 48.61
N SER A 71 -11.92 -63.31 49.71
CA SER A 71 -13.13 -64.16 49.66
C SER A 71 -14.40 -63.38 49.26
N SER A 72 -14.47 -62.09 49.58
CA SER A 72 -15.58 -61.20 49.22
C SER A 72 -15.48 -60.82 47.75
N GLU A 73 -14.27 -60.47 47.29
CA GLU A 73 -13.96 -60.18 45.89
C GLU A 73 -14.19 -61.40 44.99
N GLN A 74 -13.87 -62.61 45.44
CA GLN A 74 -14.18 -63.84 44.69
C GLN A 74 -15.69 -64.11 44.61
N LEU A 75 -16.44 -63.86 45.68
CA LEU A 75 -17.91 -63.99 45.68
C LEU A 75 -18.58 -62.94 44.79
N ASP A 76 -18.09 -61.71 44.81
CA ASP A 76 -18.56 -60.63 43.92
C ASP A 76 -18.12 -60.86 42.47
N GLY A 77 -16.94 -61.42 42.23
CA GLY A 77 -16.47 -61.87 40.93
C GLY A 77 -17.37 -62.97 40.36
N PHE A 78 -17.67 -64.00 41.16
CA PHE A 78 -18.59 -65.07 40.77
C PHE A 78 -20.01 -64.56 40.51
N ARG A 79 -20.52 -63.62 41.33
CA ARG A 79 -21.82 -62.97 41.10
C ARG A 79 -21.85 -62.18 39.80
N LYS A 80 -20.79 -61.45 39.46
CA LYS A 80 -20.64 -60.74 38.19
C LYS A 80 -20.60 -61.71 37.01
N GLU A 81 -19.87 -62.82 37.13
CA GLU A 81 -19.78 -63.84 36.08
C GLU A 81 -21.13 -64.53 35.84
N VAL A 82 -21.86 -64.88 36.90
CA VAL A 82 -23.23 -65.44 36.80
C VAL A 82 -24.19 -64.43 36.17
N LEU A 83 -24.05 -63.14 36.46
CA LEU A 83 -24.83 -62.08 35.82
C LEU A 83 -24.54 -62.00 34.31
N LEU A 84 -23.26 -62.04 33.92
CA LEU A 84 -22.86 -62.02 32.52
C LEU A 84 -23.40 -63.25 31.78
N ALA A 85 -23.33 -64.44 32.37
CA ALA A 85 -23.89 -65.65 31.79
C ALA A 85 -25.42 -65.54 31.62
N TYR A 86 -26.12 -64.98 32.60
CA TYR A 86 -27.56 -64.71 32.51
C TYR A 86 -27.89 -63.72 31.39
N GLN A 87 -27.16 -62.60 31.27
CA GLN A 87 -27.34 -61.60 30.22
C GLN A 87 -27.07 -62.19 28.82
N GLN A 88 -26.00 -62.98 28.67
CA GLN A 88 -25.68 -63.66 27.42
C GLN A 88 -26.77 -64.65 27.00
N LEU A 89 -27.31 -65.43 27.94
CA LEU A 89 -28.43 -66.34 27.68
C LEU A 89 -29.71 -65.60 27.30
N ARG A 90 -30.01 -64.46 27.95
CA ARG A 90 -31.15 -63.60 27.61
C ARG A 90 -31.01 -63.05 26.19
N MET A 91 -29.84 -62.53 25.83
CA MET A 91 -29.52 -62.06 24.48
C MET A 91 -29.66 -63.19 23.43
N ALA A 92 -29.26 -64.41 23.76
CA ALA A 92 -29.45 -65.56 22.87
C ALA A 92 -30.93 -65.90 22.67
N CYS A 93 -31.74 -65.88 23.73
CA CYS A 93 -33.20 -66.01 23.65
C CYS A 93 -33.83 -64.90 22.78
N ASP A 94 -33.40 -63.65 22.95
CA ASP A 94 -33.90 -62.53 22.17
C ASP A 94 -33.52 -62.67 20.69
N ARG A 95 -32.28 -63.03 20.37
CA ARG A 95 -31.86 -63.31 18.98
C ARG A 95 -32.69 -64.44 18.35
N LEU A 96 -32.98 -65.51 19.09
CA LEU A 96 -33.85 -66.60 18.62
C LEU A 96 -35.30 -66.13 18.42
N ARG A 97 -35.80 -65.23 19.28
CA ARG A 97 -37.13 -64.59 19.11
C ARG A 97 -37.17 -63.67 17.88
N HIS A 98 -36.15 -62.86 17.65
CA HIS A 98 -36.06 -61.99 16.47
C HIS A 98 -35.88 -62.80 15.18
N SER A 99 -35.17 -63.93 15.23
CA SER A 99 -35.09 -64.88 14.12
C SER A 99 -36.44 -65.53 13.78
N ARG A 100 -37.42 -65.54 14.70
CA ARG A 100 -38.81 -65.99 14.43
C ARG A 100 -39.63 -64.94 13.66
N GLY A 101 -39.12 -63.71 13.48
CA GLY A 101 -39.82 -62.65 12.74
C GLY A 101 -41.16 -62.23 13.35
N ASP A 102 -41.39 -62.53 14.63
CA ASP A 102 -42.68 -62.33 15.31
C ASP A 102 -42.67 -61.00 16.06
N SER A 103 -42.64 -59.89 15.30
CA SER A 103 -42.77 -58.52 15.82
C SER A 103 -44.23 -58.10 16.00
N ILE A 104 -45.13 -59.03 16.34
CA ILE A 104 -46.55 -58.75 16.47
C ILE A 104 -47.07 -59.23 17.83
N SER A 105 -47.30 -58.24 18.70
CA SER A 105 -48.27 -58.24 19.79
C SER A 105 -48.31 -59.47 20.71
N SER A 106 -47.61 -59.35 21.84
CA SER A 106 -48.07 -59.99 23.07
C SER A 106 -47.77 -59.05 24.23
N ASP A 107 -48.81 -58.31 24.64
CA ASP A 107 -48.95 -57.65 25.94
C ASP A 107 -48.95 -58.72 27.05
N MET A 108 -47.77 -59.29 27.30
CA MET A 108 -47.48 -60.09 28.48
C MET A 108 -46.10 -59.68 28.94
N GLU A 109 -46.10 -58.85 29.99
CA GLU A 109 -44.96 -58.25 30.70
C GLU A 109 -43.68 -59.11 30.60
N SER A 110 -42.91 -58.89 29.54
CA SER A 110 -41.50 -59.25 29.55
C SER A 110 -40.81 -58.12 30.26
N MET A 111 -40.47 -58.37 31.52
CA MET A 111 -39.70 -57.48 32.39
C MET A 111 -38.68 -56.71 31.55
N PRO A 112 -38.74 -55.36 31.55
CA PRO A 112 -37.79 -54.54 30.79
C PRO A 112 -36.37 -54.92 31.21
N SER A 113 -35.42 -54.72 30.31
CA SER A 113 -33.98 -54.81 30.58
C SER A 113 -33.56 -53.74 31.60
N GLU A 114 -34.08 -53.83 32.81
CA GLU A 114 -33.52 -53.17 33.98
C GLU A 114 -32.19 -53.87 34.25
N ASP A 115 -31.12 -53.10 34.30
CA ASP A 115 -29.81 -53.56 34.73
C ASP A 115 -29.93 -54.22 36.12
N ILE A 116 -30.04 -55.54 36.12
CA ILE A 116 -30.10 -56.32 37.35
C ILE A 116 -28.76 -56.11 38.04
N SER A 117 -28.75 -55.37 39.14
CA SER A 117 -27.57 -55.23 39.97
C SER A 117 -27.17 -56.61 40.54
N PRO A 118 -25.88 -56.91 40.78
CA PRO A 118 -25.41 -58.22 41.23
C PRO A 118 -26.05 -58.70 42.55
N SER A 119 -26.66 -57.79 43.31
CA SER A 119 -27.40 -58.05 44.54
C SER A 119 -28.87 -58.49 44.35
N LYS A 120 -29.43 -58.41 43.13
CA LYS A 120 -30.85 -58.73 42.83
C LYS A 120 -31.05 -60.09 42.14
N LEU A 121 -29.98 -60.85 41.87
CA LEU A 121 -30.03 -62.18 41.27
C LEU A 121 -30.67 -63.18 42.26
N LYS A 122 -31.96 -63.48 42.07
CA LYS A 122 -32.64 -64.54 42.82
C LYS A 122 -32.21 -65.92 42.29
N VAL A 123 -32.00 -66.87 43.21
CA VAL A 123 -31.76 -68.28 42.87
C VAL A 123 -32.98 -68.78 42.09
N GLY A 124 -32.77 -69.20 40.84
CA GLY A 124 -33.83 -69.70 39.96
C GLY A 124 -33.92 -69.00 38.60
N LEU A 125 -33.55 -67.72 38.49
CA LEU A 125 -33.67 -66.93 37.25
C LEU A 125 -32.86 -67.52 36.08
N LEU A 126 -31.64 -67.98 36.35
CA LEU A 126 -30.81 -68.64 35.35
C LEU A 126 -31.43 -69.97 34.88
N SER A 127 -32.07 -70.71 35.79
CA SER A 127 -32.77 -71.96 35.44
C SER A 127 -33.99 -71.68 34.57
N GLU A 128 -34.72 -70.59 34.83
CA GLU A 128 -35.86 -70.17 34.00
C GLU A 128 -35.43 -69.75 32.60
N VAL A 129 -34.39 -68.94 32.46
CA VAL A 129 -33.89 -68.53 31.14
C VAL A 129 -33.31 -69.71 30.36
N VAL A 130 -32.62 -70.65 31.03
CA VAL A 130 -32.14 -71.88 30.37
C VAL A 130 -33.32 -72.78 29.93
N LYS A 131 -34.39 -72.88 30.73
CA LYS A 131 -35.62 -73.58 30.32
C LYS A 131 -36.30 -72.88 29.15
N GLU A 132 -36.36 -71.54 29.13
CA GLU A 132 -36.90 -70.78 28.01
C GLU A 132 -36.05 -70.95 26.74
N LEU A 133 -34.73 -70.87 26.85
CA LEU A 133 -33.81 -71.13 25.75
C LEU A 133 -33.98 -72.55 25.22
N SER A 134 -34.06 -73.55 26.11
CA SER A 134 -34.30 -74.95 25.72
C SER A 134 -35.63 -75.10 25.00
N ARG A 135 -36.69 -74.43 25.47
CA ARG A 135 -38.01 -74.40 24.80
C ARG A 135 -37.92 -73.73 23.43
N LEU A 136 -37.24 -72.59 23.30
CA LEU A 136 -37.08 -71.86 22.04
C LEU A 136 -36.26 -72.68 21.03
N ILE A 137 -35.18 -73.33 21.46
CA ILE A 137 -34.38 -74.22 20.61
C ILE A 137 -35.23 -75.41 20.16
N GLN A 138 -35.96 -76.05 21.07
CA GLN A 138 -36.82 -77.18 20.74
C GLN A 138 -37.97 -76.76 19.82
N GLU A 139 -38.47 -75.53 19.93
CA GLU A 139 -39.48 -74.97 19.01
C GLU A 139 -38.90 -74.68 17.61
N VAL A 140 -37.67 -74.18 17.50
CA VAL A 140 -36.97 -73.99 16.21
C VAL A 140 -36.67 -75.34 15.55
N LEU A 141 -36.22 -76.33 16.32
CA LEU A 141 -35.97 -77.68 15.83
C LEU A 141 -37.28 -78.38 15.43
N SER A 142 -38.32 -78.28 16.25
CA SER A 142 -39.65 -78.79 15.92
C SER A 142 -40.23 -78.08 14.70
N ARG A 143 -39.99 -76.78 14.45
CA ARG A 143 -40.38 -76.10 13.19
C ARG A 143 -39.61 -76.61 11.98
N ARG A 144 -38.34 -76.97 12.16
CA ARG A 144 -37.54 -77.61 11.12
C ARG A 144 -38.05 -79.01 10.81
N GLU A 145 -38.50 -79.75 11.81
CA GLU A 145 -39.06 -81.11 11.68
C GLU A 145 -40.55 -81.13 11.29
N SER A 146 -41.32 -80.09 11.60
CA SER A 146 -42.73 -79.90 11.22
C SER A 146 -42.91 -79.12 9.92
N ARG A 147 -41.84 -78.81 9.20
CA ARG A 147 -41.92 -78.77 7.74
C ARG A 147 -42.04 -80.22 7.29
N PRO A 148 -43.25 -80.72 6.92
CA PRO A 148 -43.35 -82.06 6.39
C PRO A 148 -42.45 -82.11 5.15
N SER A 149 -41.54 -83.07 5.12
CA SER A 149 -40.72 -83.43 3.94
C SER A 149 -41.59 -84.03 2.83
N SER A 150 -42.66 -83.34 2.45
CA SER A 150 -43.71 -83.80 1.54
C SER A 150 -44.18 -82.66 0.65
N SER A 151 -43.42 -82.33 -0.40
CA SER A 151 -43.95 -81.88 -1.71
C SER A 151 -42.80 -81.43 -2.62
N SER A 152 -42.31 -82.33 -3.46
CA SER A 152 -41.40 -82.00 -4.58
C SER A 152 -42.06 -81.13 -5.67
N SER A 153 -43.26 -80.58 -5.46
CA SER A 153 -43.96 -79.67 -6.40
C SER A 153 -44.03 -78.22 -5.92
N SER A 154 -43.96 -77.94 -4.61
CA SER A 154 -43.94 -76.55 -4.09
C SER A 154 -42.54 -75.94 -4.12
N GLY A 155 -41.48 -76.76 -4.16
CA GLY A 155 -40.12 -76.30 -4.37
C GLY A 155 -39.88 -75.77 -5.78
N ILE A 156 -40.54 -76.35 -6.78
CA ILE A 156 -40.43 -75.97 -8.20
C ILE A 156 -41.06 -74.59 -8.45
N ASP A 157 -42.20 -74.28 -7.84
CA ASP A 157 -42.82 -72.95 -7.94
C ASP A 157 -41.95 -71.85 -7.29
N LEU A 158 -41.35 -72.14 -6.13
CA LEU A 158 -40.43 -71.22 -5.46
C LEU A 158 -39.12 -71.03 -6.25
N GLU A 159 -38.62 -72.10 -6.88
CA GLU A 159 -37.44 -72.10 -7.75
C GLU A 159 -37.67 -71.27 -9.02
N LEU A 160 -38.85 -71.42 -9.66
CA LEU A 160 -39.28 -70.59 -10.79
C LEU A 160 -39.43 -69.10 -10.43
N GLU A 161 -39.95 -68.80 -9.24
CA GLU A 161 -40.09 -67.42 -8.76
C GLU A 161 -38.72 -66.77 -8.48
N LEU A 162 -37.79 -67.52 -7.87
CA LEU A 162 -36.40 -67.11 -7.67
C LEU A 162 -35.66 -66.91 -9.00
N GLU A 163 -35.86 -67.79 -10.00
CA GLU A 163 -35.30 -67.61 -11.34
C GLU A 163 -35.86 -66.34 -12.01
N ALA A 164 -37.17 -66.10 -11.89
CA ALA A 164 -37.79 -64.88 -12.42
C ALA A 164 -37.26 -63.60 -11.73
N GLU A 165 -37.03 -63.64 -10.41
CA GLU A 165 -36.41 -62.54 -9.67
C GLU A 165 -34.95 -62.32 -10.08
N LEU A 166 -34.18 -63.40 -10.29
CA LEU A 166 -32.79 -63.33 -10.76
C LEU A 166 -32.73 -62.73 -12.17
N HIS A 167 -33.63 -63.13 -13.08
CA HIS A 167 -33.74 -62.51 -14.39
C HIS A 167 -34.09 -61.02 -14.31
N ARG A 168 -35.07 -60.63 -13.49
CA ARG A 168 -35.41 -59.22 -13.27
C ARG A 168 -34.24 -58.43 -12.67
N ALA A 169 -33.50 -59.02 -11.73
CA ALA A 169 -32.33 -58.41 -11.13
C ALA A 169 -31.20 -58.24 -12.16
N ASN A 170 -30.96 -59.24 -13.01
CA ASN A 170 -29.99 -59.15 -14.10
C ASN A 170 -30.38 -58.09 -15.12
N GLU A 171 -31.64 -58.03 -15.55
CA GLU A 171 -32.13 -56.98 -16.46
C GLU A 171 -31.96 -55.58 -15.85
N ASN A 172 -32.17 -55.44 -14.54
CA ASN A 172 -31.95 -54.17 -13.84
C ASN A 172 -30.47 -53.83 -13.73
N LEU A 173 -29.61 -54.82 -13.50
CA LEU A 173 -28.16 -54.65 -13.49
C LEU A 173 -27.67 -54.18 -14.85
N GLU A 174 -28.13 -54.81 -15.94
CA GLU A 174 -27.83 -54.37 -17.31
C GLU A 174 -28.32 -52.95 -17.61
N LYS A 175 -29.52 -52.57 -17.13
CA LYS A 175 -30.04 -51.20 -17.28
C LYS A 175 -29.17 -50.19 -16.55
N VAL A 176 -28.78 -50.50 -15.30
CA VAL A 176 -27.89 -49.63 -14.51
C VAL A 176 -26.52 -49.53 -15.16
N GLN A 177 -26.00 -50.62 -15.72
CA GLN A 177 -24.72 -50.64 -16.40
C GLN A 177 -24.73 -49.78 -17.67
N ARG A 178 -25.78 -49.89 -18.50
CA ARG A 178 -25.96 -48.99 -19.66
C ARG A 178 -26.05 -47.51 -19.26
N LEU A 179 -26.77 -47.21 -18.17
CA LEU A 179 -26.86 -45.84 -17.66
C LEU A 179 -25.51 -45.33 -17.13
N LEU A 180 -24.69 -46.21 -16.54
CA LEU A 180 -23.35 -45.87 -16.08
C LEU A 180 -22.44 -45.55 -17.26
N ASP A 181 -22.47 -46.37 -18.32
CA ASP A 181 -21.73 -46.13 -19.57
C ASP A 181 -22.12 -44.78 -20.21
N ASP A 182 -23.42 -44.48 -20.31
CA ASP A 182 -23.92 -43.20 -20.81
C ASP A 182 -23.42 -42.00 -19.98
N ARG A 183 -23.32 -42.17 -18.65
CA ARG A 183 -22.80 -41.13 -17.75
C ARG A 183 -21.29 -40.98 -17.88
N GLU A 184 -20.54 -42.06 -18.09
CA GLU A 184 -19.11 -42.00 -18.35
C GLU A 184 -18.80 -41.27 -19.65
N ASP A 185 -19.58 -41.51 -20.70
CA ASP A 185 -19.40 -40.82 -21.99
C ASP A 185 -19.76 -39.34 -21.91
N GLU A 186 -20.80 -38.97 -21.16
CA GLU A 186 -21.10 -37.56 -20.89
C GLU A 186 -19.98 -36.92 -20.06
N LEU A 187 -19.45 -37.59 -19.04
CA LEU A 187 -18.30 -37.10 -18.27
C LEU A 187 -17.09 -36.86 -19.17
N LYS A 188 -16.76 -37.78 -20.08
CA LYS A 188 -15.67 -37.60 -21.06
C LYS A 188 -15.88 -36.35 -21.92
N ARG A 189 -17.08 -36.15 -22.49
CA ARG A 189 -17.40 -34.94 -23.28
C ARG A 189 -17.26 -33.65 -22.47
N ARG A 190 -17.70 -33.67 -21.20
CA ARG A 190 -17.54 -32.51 -20.30
C ARG A 190 -16.07 -32.25 -19.98
N THR A 191 -15.27 -33.29 -19.75
CA THR A 191 -13.83 -33.15 -19.52
C THR A 191 -13.13 -32.56 -20.75
N GLU A 192 -13.46 -33.01 -21.96
CA GLU A 192 -12.93 -32.44 -23.21
C GLU A 192 -13.32 -30.96 -23.37
N GLN A 193 -14.57 -30.61 -23.10
CA GLN A 193 -15.04 -29.22 -23.14
C GLN A 193 -14.32 -28.33 -22.12
N VAL A 194 -14.11 -28.84 -20.90
CA VAL A 194 -13.33 -28.14 -19.88
C VAL A 194 -11.90 -27.91 -20.37
N MET A 195 -11.24 -28.92 -20.92
CA MET A 195 -9.89 -28.78 -21.47
C MET A 195 -9.82 -27.75 -22.61
N GLU A 196 -10.80 -27.76 -23.52
CA GLU A 196 -10.88 -26.79 -24.62
C GLU A 196 -11.07 -25.35 -24.08
N LEU A 197 -11.97 -25.16 -23.12
CA LEU A 197 -12.21 -23.85 -22.50
C LEU A 197 -10.99 -23.37 -21.72
N THR A 198 -10.30 -24.26 -20.98
CA THR A 198 -9.06 -23.93 -20.28
C THR A 198 -7.96 -23.52 -21.26
N SER A 199 -7.82 -24.21 -22.38
CA SER A 199 -6.87 -23.83 -23.44
C SER A 199 -7.21 -22.45 -24.02
N LYS A 200 -8.49 -22.20 -24.35
CA LYS A 200 -8.94 -20.89 -24.85
C LYS A 200 -8.70 -19.78 -23.84
N LEU A 201 -8.98 -20.03 -22.56
CA LEU A 201 -8.74 -19.07 -21.47
C LEU A 201 -7.26 -18.74 -21.36
N SER A 202 -6.38 -19.75 -21.38
CA SER A 202 -4.93 -19.55 -21.36
C SER A 202 -4.40 -18.70 -22.52
N VAL A 203 -4.92 -18.90 -23.74
CA VAL A 203 -4.55 -18.07 -24.89
C VAL A 203 -5.03 -16.64 -24.72
N ARG A 204 -6.28 -16.43 -24.27
CA ARG A 204 -6.81 -15.09 -24.00
C ARG A 204 -6.05 -14.37 -22.90
N ASP A 205 -5.64 -15.08 -21.84
CA ASP A 205 -4.84 -14.51 -20.76
C ASP A 205 -3.46 -14.05 -21.27
N ALA A 206 -2.81 -14.85 -22.12
CA ALA A 206 -1.54 -14.47 -22.74
C ALA A 206 -1.68 -13.25 -23.68
N GLU A 207 -2.74 -13.20 -24.48
CA GLU A 207 -3.05 -12.04 -25.32
C GLU A 207 -3.33 -10.79 -24.49
N LEU A 208 -4.13 -10.91 -23.42
CA LEU A 208 -4.41 -9.80 -22.50
C LEU A 208 -3.12 -9.29 -21.87
N LEU A 209 -2.25 -10.18 -21.38
CA LEU A 209 -0.93 -9.81 -20.85
C LEU A 209 -0.10 -9.06 -21.91
N GLY A 210 0.00 -9.58 -23.13
CA GLY A 210 0.70 -8.91 -24.23
C GLY A 210 0.15 -7.50 -24.51
N MET A 211 -1.17 -7.35 -24.61
CA MET A 211 -1.82 -6.05 -24.80
C MET A 211 -1.60 -5.10 -23.61
N THR A 212 -1.55 -5.63 -22.38
CA THR A 212 -1.23 -4.81 -21.19
C THR A 212 0.22 -4.32 -21.22
N GLU A 213 1.17 -5.18 -21.57
CA GLU A 213 2.58 -4.82 -21.69
C GLU A 213 2.83 -3.80 -22.81
N GLU A 214 2.17 -3.94 -23.96
CA GLU A 214 2.25 -2.96 -25.05
C GLU A 214 1.71 -1.60 -24.63
N ARG A 215 0.55 -1.59 -23.95
CA ARG A 215 -0.06 -0.36 -23.42
C ARG A 215 0.82 0.30 -22.37
N ASP A 216 1.41 -0.47 -21.46
CA ASP A 216 2.29 0.07 -20.42
C ASP A 216 3.60 0.59 -21.03
N ARG A 217 4.13 -0.09 -22.06
CA ARG A 217 5.30 0.39 -22.83
C ARG A 217 5.00 1.71 -23.55
N ALA A 218 3.87 1.80 -24.26
CA ALA A 218 3.46 3.03 -24.94
C ALA A 218 3.19 4.19 -23.97
N ARG A 219 2.66 3.88 -22.78
CA ARG A 219 2.47 4.86 -21.71
C ARG A 219 3.82 5.37 -21.18
N GLY A 220 4.79 4.48 -20.95
CA GLY A 220 6.15 4.84 -20.55
C GLY A 220 6.81 5.77 -21.58
N ASP A 221 6.75 5.42 -22.87
CA ASP A 221 7.29 6.26 -23.95
C ASP A 221 6.65 7.66 -23.95
N LEU A 222 5.33 7.75 -23.74
CA LEU A 222 4.63 9.03 -23.66
C LEU A 222 5.09 9.87 -22.47
N GLU A 223 5.23 9.26 -21.29
CA GLU A 223 5.74 9.91 -20.08
C GLU A 223 7.18 10.42 -20.29
N ASP A 224 8.06 9.61 -20.89
CA ASP A 224 9.43 10.01 -21.23
C ASP A 224 9.48 11.18 -22.22
N THR A 225 8.62 11.18 -23.25
CA THR A 225 8.54 12.33 -24.17
C THR A 225 8.01 13.59 -23.49
N HIS A 226 7.12 13.47 -22.50
CA HIS A 226 6.63 14.60 -21.72
C HIS A 226 7.75 15.17 -20.85
N LEU A 227 8.48 14.31 -20.14
CA LEU A 227 9.64 14.71 -19.35
C LEU A 227 10.69 15.42 -20.22
N ALA A 228 10.98 14.88 -21.41
CA ALA A 228 11.91 15.51 -22.35
C ALA A 228 11.44 16.91 -22.80
N LYS A 229 10.15 17.09 -23.07
CA LYS A 229 9.57 18.41 -23.42
C LYS A 229 9.66 19.39 -22.24
N ASP A 230 9.34 18.94 -21.03
CA ASP A 230 9.43 19.76 -19.82
C ASP A 230 10.88 20.21 -19.56
N GLU A 231 11.85 19.34 -19.80
CA GLU A 231 13.27 19.71 -19.72
C GLU A 231 13.66 20.77 -20.75
N VAL A 232 13.17 20.67 -21.98
CA VAL A 232 13.41 21.68 -23.03
C VAL A 232 12.79 23.03 -22.63
N VAL A 233 11.55 23.03 -22.12
CA VAL A 233 10.88 24.25 -21.65
C VAL A 233 11.65 24.88 -20.49
N ARG A 234 12.11 24.07 -19.53
CA ARG A 234 12.91 24.55 -18.38
C ARG A 234 14.21 25.20 -18.83
N LYS A 235 14.97 24.54 -19.72
CA LYS A 235 16.20 25.10 -20.31
C LYS A 235 15.92 26.40 -21.06
N ALA A 236 14.81 26.49 -21.79
CA ALA A 236 14.43 27.71 -22.50
C ALA A 236 14.12 28.87 -21.53
N TRP A 237 13.46 28.60 -20.40
CA TRP A 237 13.24 29.59 -19.35
C TRP A 237 14.56 30.04 -18.71
N GLU A 238 15.46 29.12 -18.38
CA GLU A 238 16.78 29.44 -17.82
C GLU A 238 17.58 30.35 -18.77
N VAL A 239 17.59 30.03 -20.07
CA VAL A 239 18.28 30.85 -21.08
C VAL A 239 17.67 32.24 -21.19
N ARG A 240 16.33 32.34 -21.20
CA ARG A 240 15.61 33.62 -21.22
C ARG A 240 15.95 34.43 -19.98
N ASP A 241 15.88 33.84 -18.80
CA ASP A 241 16.09 34.53 -17.53
C ASP A 241 17.54 35.00 -17.41
N ALA A 242 18.51 34.19 -17.85
CA ALA A 242 19.91 34.60 -17.95
C ALA A 242 20.14 35.72 -18.97
N ALA A 243 19.41 35.74 -20.09
CA ALA A 243 19.46 36.83 -21.06
C ALA A 243 18.85 38.13 -20.49
N VAL A 244 17.72 38.03 -19.78
CA VAL A 244 17.09 39.17 -19.11
C VAL A 244 18.00 39.73 -18.02
N ALA A 245 18.64 38.88 -17.21
CA ALA A 245 19.61 39.31 -16.21
C ALA A 245 20.76 40.09 -16.85
N ARG A 246 21.38 39.56 -17.91
CA ARG A 246 22.44 40.25 -18.66
C ARG A 246 21.98 41.59 -19.24
N LYS A 247 20.77 41.63 -19.81
CA LYS A 247 20.18 42.88 -20.34
C LYS A 247 20.05 43.92 -19.22
N ASN A 248 19.48 43.55 -18.07
CA ASN A 248 19.31 44.46 -16.94
C ASN A 248 20.65 44.97 -16.41
N THR A 249 21.68 44.11 -16.35
CA THR A 249 23.05 44.54 -15.97
C THR A 249 23.57 45.62 -16.90
N VAL A 250 23.49 45.40 -18.22
CA VAL A 250 23.96 46.36 -19.22
C VAL A 250 23.14 47.65 -19.18
N GLU A 251 21.82 47.58 -18.97
CA GLU A 251 20.97 48.77 -18.83
C GLU A 251 21.35 49.62 -17.60
N VAL A 252 21.67 48.98 -16.48
CA VAL A 252 22.17 49.68 -15.28
C VAL A 252 23.53 50.33 -15.54
N GLU A 253 24.45 49.65 -16.22
CA GLU A 253 25.75 50.21 -16.59
C GLU A 253 25.61 51.38 -17.58
N LEU A 254 24.69 51.27 -18.54
CA LEU A 254 24.38 52.35 -19.48
C LEU A 254 23.82 53.58 -18.75
N ALA A 255 22.93 53.38 -17.76
CA ALA A 255 22.42 54.47 -16.96
C ALA A 255 23.53 55.17 -16.16
N LYS A 256 24.47 54.40 -15.58
CA LYS A 256 25.64 54.94 -14.87
C LYS A 256 26.53 55.78 -15.78
N THR A 257 26.95 55.23 -16.92
CA THR A 257 27.80 55.96 -17.88
C THR A 257 27.13 57.23 -18.41
N ARG A 258 25.79 57.22 -18.59
CA ARG A 258 25.04 58.42 -18.94
C ARG A 258 25.09 59.49 -17.84
N ILE A 259 24.98 59.09 -16.57
CA ILE A 259 25.14 60.00 -15.43
C ILE A 259 26.56 60.58 -15.41
N ASP A 260 27.58 59.74 -15.60
CA ASP A 260 28.99 60.18 -15.60
C ASP A 260 29.25 61.21 -16.70
N VAL A 261 28.70 61.01 -17.91
CA VAL A 261 28.79 61.98 -19.01
C VAL A 261 28.09 63.30 -18.65
N MET A 262 26.91 63.25 -18.04
CA MET A 262 26.19 64.46 -17.61
C MET A 262 26.99 65.22 -16.53
N GLN A 263 27.62 64.52 -15.59
CA GLN A 263 28.47 65.12 -14.56
C GLN A 263 29.72 65.76 -15.17
N ALA A 264 30.41 65.06 -16.07
CA ALA A 264 31.58 65.59 -16.78
C ALA A 264 31.24 66.84 -17.60
N ASN A 265 30.06 66.86 -18.23
CA ASN A 265 29.58 68.05 -18.95
C ASN A 265 29.30 69.22 -18.01
N SER A 266 28.70 68.98 -16.83
CA SER A 266 28.50 70.03 -15.82
C SER A 266 29.85 70.62 -15.37
N GLN A 267 30.82 69.76 -15.05
CA GLN A 267 32.17 70.19 -14.66
C GLN A 267 32.85 71.01 -15.76
N LEU A 268 32.70 70.60 -17.03
CA LEU A 268 33.24 71.35 -18.17
C LEU A 268 32.59 72.73 -18.29
N MET A 269 31.26 72.82 -18.14
CA MET A 269 30.54 74.09 -18.18
C MET A 269 30.99 75.03 -17.05
N GLU A 270 31.17 74.52 -15.84
CA GLU A 270 31.69 75.27 -14.70
C GLU A 270 33.13 75.77 -14.97
N ALA A 271 34.00 74.94 -15.53
CA ALA A 271 35.37 75.32 -15.89
C ALA A 271 35.41 76.39 -17.00
N ILE A 272 34.52 76.29 -18.00
CA ILE A 272 34.38 77.32 -19.05
C ILE A 272 33.91 78.62 -18.42
N GLN A 273 32.90 78.58 -17.54
CA GLN A 273 32.38 79.76 -16.87
C GLN A 273 33.46 80.46 -16.04
N GLN A 274 34.21 79.71 -15.23
CA GLN A 274 35.36 80.23 -14.48
C GLN A 274 36.43 80.84 -15.40
N LYS A 275 36.73 80.19 -16.54
CA LYS A 275 37.69 80.71 -17.52
C LYS A 275 37.20 82.03 -18.13
N VAL A 276 35.93 82.14 -18.46
CA VAL A 276 35.33 83.38 -18.99
C VAL A 276 35.41 84.49 -17.95
N GLU A 277 35.06 84.22 -16.70
CA GLU A 277 35.14 85.20 -15.59
C GLU A 277 36.58 85.70 -15.37
N LEU A 278 37.57 84.81 -15.34
CA LEU A 278 38.97 85.20 -15.23
C LEU A 278 39.45 86.01 -16.43
N SER A 279 38.98 85.67 -17.65
CA SER A 279 39.34 86.42 -18.86
C SER A 279 38.77 87.84 -18.81
N GLN A 280 37.51 88.00 -18.37
CA GLN A 280 36.88 89.32 -18.17
C GLN A 280 37.61 90.12 -17.08
N GLN A 281 38.01 89.49 -15.98
CA GLN A 281 38.82 90.14 -14.96
C GLN A 281 40.16 90.62 -15.53
N LEU A 282 40.86 89.78 -16.31
CA LEU A 282 42.11 90.17 -16.95
C LEU A 282 41.93 91.35 -17.90
N GLU A 283 40.87 91.38 -18.71
CA GLU A 283 40.54 92.51 -19.58
C GLU A 283 40.32 93.79 -18.76
N GLN A 284 39.59 93.71 -17.64
CA GLN A 284 39.40 94.85 -16.73
C GLN A 284 40.73 95.34 -16.16
N TRP A 285 41.57 94.44 -15.66
CA TRP A 285 42.91 94.78 -15.16
C TRP A 285 43.79 95.42 -16.24
N GLN A 286 43.70 94.95 -17.49
CA GLN A 286 44.40 95.56 -18.62
C GLN A 286 43.93 97.00 -18.86
N MET A 287 42.63 97.25 -18.86
CA MET A 287 42.06 98.59 -19.03
C MET A 287 42.49 99.54 -17.91
N ASP A 288 42.45 99.08 -16.65
CA ASP A 288 42.87 99.88 -15.48
C ASP A 288 44.36 100.24 -15.54
N MET A 289 45.21 99.28 -15.91
CA MET A 289 46.64 99.52 -16.11
C MET A 289 46.93 100.50 -17.25
N GLN A 290 46.20 100.40 -18.37
CA GLN A 290 46.31 101.34 -19.48
C GLN A 290 45.91 102.75 -19.04
N SER A 291 44.80 102.90 -18.32
CA SER A 291 44.37 104.20 -17.78
C SER A 291 45.42 104.80 -16.83
N LEU A 292 46.02 103.99 -15.96
CA LEU A 292 47.05 104.45 -15.03
C LEU A 292 48.32 104.91 -15.78
N LEU A 293 48.70 104.21 -16.86
CA LEU A 293 49.81 104.63 -17.72
C LEU A 293 49.49 105.94 -18.45
N ASP A 294 48.28 106.07 -19.01
CA ASP A 294 47.82 107.29 -19.67
C ASP A 294 47.79 108.48 -18.71
N ASP A 295 47.32 108.29 -17.48
CA ASP A 295 47.30 109.32 -16.45
C ASP A 295 48.70 109.70 -16.00
N GLN A 296 49.62 108.73 -15.84
CA GLN A 296 51.03 109.02 -15.58
C GLN A 296 51.68 109.80 -16.74
N MET A 297 51.34 109.46 -18.00
CA MET A 297 51.85 110.16 -19.17
C MET A 297 51.34 111.60 -19.22
N LYS A 298 50.02 111.80 -19.04
CA LYS A 298 49.41 113.14 -18.94
C LYS A 298 50.02 113.96 -17.81
N GLN A 299 50.20 113.36 -16.63
CA GLN A 299 50.80 114.03 -15.48
C GLN A 299 52.25 114.46 -15.76
N LYS A 300 53.05 113.61 -16.42
CA LYS A 300 54.42 113.96 -16.83
C LYS A 300 54.45 115.07 -17.88
N LEU A 301 53.56 115.03 -18.88
CA LEU A 301 53.45 116.08 -19.90
C LEU A 301 53.05 117.41 -19.27
N CYS A 302 52.00 117.43 -18.44
CA CYS A 302 51.54 118.61 -17.72
C CYS A 302 52.63 119.15 -16.76
N GLY A 303 53.29 118.28 -15.99
CA GLY A 303 54.40 118.66 -15.12
C GLY A 303 55.59 119.23 -15.90
N GLN A 304 55.91 118.69 -17.07
CA GLN A 304 56.96 119.20 -17.95
C GLN A 304 56.57 120.54 -18.60
N GLU A 305 55.31 120.71 -19.00
CA GLU A 305 54.77 121.99 -19.49
C GLU A 305 54.81 123.06 -18.40
N HIS A 306 54.43 122.74 -17.17
CA HIS A 306 54.55 123.63 -16.02
C HIS A 306 56.01 123.95 -15.68
N ALA A 307 56.93 122.98 -15.74
CA ALA A 307 58.36 123.22 -15.58
C ALA A 307 58.95 124.09 -16.71
N ARG A 308 58.49 123.91 -17.95
CA ARG A 308 58.84 124.76 -19.11
C ARG A 308 58.26 126.17 -19.00
N GLN A 309 57.05 126.34 -18.48
CA GLN A 309 56.45 127.66 -18.23
C GLN A 309 57.14 128.36 -17.06
N ALA A 310 57.49 127.64 -15.98
CA ALA A 310 58.24 128.18 -14.85
C ALA A 310 59.66 128.62 -15.25
N THR A 311 60.36 127.83 -16.07
CA THR A 311 61.69 128.21 -16.60
C THR A 311 61.62 129.36 -17.62
N ASN A 312 60.54 129.50 -18.40
CA ASN A 312 60.30 130.69 -19.23
C ASN A 312 60.01 131.95 -18.38
N LEU A 313 59.29 131.82 -17.26
CA LEU A 313 59.04 132.90 -16.31
C LEU A 313 60.31 133.30 -15.52
N GLU A 314 61.22 132.37 -15.25
CA GLU A 314 62.55 132.65 -14.67
C GLU A 314 63.54 133.27 -15.67
N ASN A 315 63.56 132.81 -16.93
CA ASN A 315 64.40 133.41 -17.98
C ASN A 315 63.96 134.83 -18.37
N SER A 316 62.71 135.22 -18.10
CA SER A 316 62.24 136.59 -18.31
C SER A 316 62.64 137.57 -17.18
N LYS A 317 63.33 137.11 -16.12
CA LYS A 317 63.74 137.93 -14.96
C LYS A 317 65.26 138.13 -14.79
N ARG A 318 66.08 137.88 -15.82
CA ARG A 318 67.53 138.23 -15.79
C ARG A 318 67.86 139.36 -16.79
N PRO A 319 68.38 140.52 -16.34
CA PRO A 319 68.96 141.50 -17.26
C PRO A 319 70.36 141.00 -17.66
N SER A 320 70.51 140.58 -18.93
CA SER A 320 71.81 140.39 -19.55
C SER A 320 72.34 141.76 -20.00
N THR A 321 73.22 142.35 -19.20
CA THR A 321 73.95 143.58 -19.50
C THR A 321 74.99 143.33 -20.59
N ARG A 322 74.92 144.08 -21.69
CA ARG A 322 75.99 144.12 -22.71
C ARG A 322 77.14 145.01 -22.23
N ARG A 323 78.39 144.56 -22.47
CA ARG A 323 79.58 145.26 -23.05
C ARG A 323 80.89 144.59 -22.55
N LEU A 324 81.65 143.92 -23.44
CA LEU A 324 82.86 144.36 -24.18
C LEU A 324 84.20 144.21 -23.41
N PHE A 325 85.00 143.22 -23.87
CA PHE A 325 86.48 143.04 -23.90
C PHE A 325 87.41 143.24 -22.68
N GLY A 326 88.40 142.34 -22.59
CA GLY A 326 89.72 142.52 -21.94
C GLY A 326 90.22 141.25 -21.23
N LEU A 327 90.98 140.37 -21.89
CA LEU A 327 92.45 140.20 -21.76
C LEU A 327 93.04 140.39 -20.34
N PHE A 328 93.62 139.32 -19.76
CA PHE A 328 94.99 139.15 -19.23
C PHE A 328 95.04 137.84 -18.40
N GLN A 329 95.83 136.84 -18.82
CA GLN A 329 97.14 136.45 -18.23
C GLN A 329 96.97 135.88 -16.79
N ARG A 330 97.26 134.62 -16.49
CA ARG A 330 98.41 133.78 -16.84
C ARG A 330 98.11 132.32 -16.51
#